data_AF-A0A3B8QW38-F1
#
_entry.id   AF-A0A3B8QW38-F1
#
_cell.length_a   1.000
_cell.length_b   1.000
_cell.length_c   1.000
_cell.angle_alpha   90.00
_cell.angle_beta   90.00
_cell.angle_gamma   90.00
#
_symmetry.space_group_name_H-M   'P 1'
#
loop_
_entity.id
_entity.type
_entity.pdbx_description
1 polymer ?
#
loop_
_entity_poly.entity_id
_entity_poly.type
_entity_poly.pdbx_seq_one_letter_code
_entity_poly.pdbx_strand_id
1 'polypeptide(L)'
;MEFVSYLSEVFLPFNFLLLLLGTVGGLILGATPGLSPTMAVALLIPFTFQLAPAQGLILLGAAYTSTVAGGAVSAILLKIPGAPANIATTLDGHAMAQKGEG
;
A
#
# COMPACT_ATOMS: atom_id res chain seq x y z
N MET A 1 25.00 14.74 2.83
CA MET A 1 24.86 14.32 4.24
C MET A 1 23.43 14.51 4.76
N GLU A 2 22.64 15.45 4.21
CA GLU A 2 21.20 15.64 4.52
C GLU A 2 20.29 14.42 4.27
N PHE A 3 20.53 13.60 3.24
CA PHE A 3 19.68 12.42 2.98
C PHE A 3 19.72 11.41 4.14
N VAL A 4 20.88 11.25 4.77
CA VAL A 4 21.08 10.28 5.86
C VAL A 4 20.36 10.74 7.14
N SER A 5 20.23 12.04 7.37
CA SER A 5 19.47 12.55 8.51
C SER A 5 17.97 12.29 8.36
N TYR A 6 17.39 12.41 7.16
CA TYR A 6 15.98 12.06 6.94
C TYR A 6 15.69 10.56 7.15
N LEU A 7 16.67 9.69 6.88
CA LEU A 7 16.51 8.25 7.17
C LEU A 7 16.35 8.00 8.67
N SER A 8 17.08 8.72 9.52
CA SER A 8 16.94 8.61 10.97
C SER A 8 15.59 9.12 11.50
N GLU A 9 14.97 10.10 10.83
CA GLU A 9 13.66 10.63 11.24
C GLU A 9 12.53 9.61 11.13
N VAL A 10 12.64 8.63 10.24
CA VAL A 10 11.63 7.56 10.09
C VAL A 10 11.53 6.71 11.37
N PHE A 11 12.63 6.57 12.11
CA PHE A 11 12.68 5.80 13.36
C PHE A 11 12.14 6.57 14.57
N LEU A 12 11.74 7.85 14.42
CA LEU A 12 11.03 8.55 15.47
C LEU A 12 9.69 7.84 15.76
N PRO A 13 9.30 7.63 17.03
CA PRO A 13 8.16 6.78 17.38
C PRO A 13 6.86 7.13 16.64
N PHE A 14 6.58 8.42 16.47
CA PHE A 14 5.37 8.88 15.77
C PHE A 14 5.44 8.63 14.25
N ASN A 15 6.58 8.90 13.62
CA ASN A 15 6.79 8.67 12.19
C ASN A 15 6.74 7.18 11.86
N PHE A 16 7.35 6.36 12.72
CA PHE A 16 7.32 4.90 12.59
C PHE A 16 5.91 4.34 12.78
N LEU A 17 5.12 4.91 13.70
CA LEU A 17 3.71 4.54 13.85
C LEU A 17 2.90 4.89 12.59
N LEU A 18 3.10 6.06 12.00
CA LEU A 18 2.46 6.43 10.73
C LEU A 18 2.87 5.50 9.58
N LEU A 19 4.15 5.10 9.52
CA LEU A 19 4.66 4.12 8.57
C LEU A 19 3.93 2.78 8.74
N LEU A 20 3.82 2.27 9.97
CA LEU A 20 3.12 1.01 10.27
C LEU A 20 1.63 1.10 9.93
N LEU A 21 0.94 2.16 10.36
CA LEU A 21 -0.48 2.35 10.08
C LEU A 21 -0.75 2.51 8.58
N GLY A 22 0.08 3.28 7.88
CA GLY A 22 0.01 3.41 6.42
C GLY A 22 0.24 2.08 5.71
N THR A 23 1.17 1.26 6.20
CA THR A 23 1.47 -0.06 5.64
C THR A 23 0.33 -1.05 5.86
N VAL A 24 -0.15 -1.18 7.10
CA VAL A 24 -1.26 -2.10 7.43
C VAL A 24 -2.55 -1.65 6.76
N GLY A 25 -2.87 -0.36 6.86
CA GLY A 25 -4.04 0.22 6.21
C GLY A 25 -3.97 0.07 4.69
N GLY A 26 -2.83 0.36 4.07
CA GLY A 26 -2.65 0.19 2.63
C GLY A 26 -2.73 -1.26 2.18
N LEU A 27 -2.22 -2.23 2.95
CA LEU A 27 -2.43 -3.66 2.64
C LEU A 27 -3.92 -4.03 2.62
N ILE A 28 -4.69 -3.58 3.61
CA ILE A 28 -6.14 -3.83 3.70
C ILE A 28 -6.87 -3.17 2.53
N LEU A 29 -6.55 -1.91 2.25
CA LEU A 29 -7.12 -1.18 1.13
C LEU A 29 -6.78 -1.86 -0.20
N GLY A 30 -5.54 -2.30 -0.41
CA GLY A 30 -5.13 -3.02 -1.62
C GLY A 30 -5.81 -4.37 -1.78
N ALA A 31 -6.00 -5.09 -0.68
CA ALA A 31 -6.75 -6.35 -0.68
C ALA A 31 -8.24 -6.17 -1.02
N THR A 32 -8.74 -4.93 -1.02
CA THR A 32 -10.12 -4.63 -1.44
C THR A 32 -10.21 -4.59 -2.98
N PRO A 33 -11.12 -5.35 -3.61
CA PRO A 33 -11.25 -5.37 -5.07
C PRO A 33 -11.54 -3.98 -5.66
N GLY A 34 -10.86 -3.64 -6.75
CA GLY A 34 -11.08 -2.39 -7.48
C GLY A 34 -10.50 -1.12 -6.85
N LEU A 35 -9.86 -1.20 -5.67
CA LEU A 35 -9.20 -0.05 -5.06
C LEU A 35 -7.73 0.03 -5.51
N SER A 36 -7.46 0.93 -6.45
CA SER A 36 -6.10 1.12 -6.97
C SER A 36 -5.20 1.84 -5.96
N PRO A 37 -3.87 1.65 -6.05
CA PRO A 37 -2.90 2.40 -5.25
C PRO A 37 -3.05 3.91 -5.36
N THR A 38 -3.35 4.40 -6.57
CA THR A 38 -3.56 5.84 -6.81
C THR A 38 -4.82 6.36 -6.11
N MET A 39 -5.88 5.56 -6.07
CA MET A 39 -7.12 5.92 -5.38
C MET A 39 -6.95 5.86 -3.86
N ALA A 40 -6.26 4.85 -3.33
CA ALA A 40 -5.93 4.78 -1.90
C ALA A 40 -5.12 5.99 -1.44
N VAL A 41 -4.10 6.40 -2.19
CA VAL A 41 -3.34 7.63 -1.92
C VAL A 41 -4.25 8.85 -1.96
N ALA A 42 -5.09 9.00 -2.99
CA ALA A 42 -6.02 10.13 -3.10
C ALA A 42 -6.96 10.26 -1.89
N LEU A 43 -7.44 9.13 -1.36
CA LEU A 43 -8.28 9.09 -0.15
C LEU A 43 -7.51 9.49 1.13
N LEU A 44 -6.19 9.30 1.15
CA LEU A 44 -5.34 9.64 2.29
C LEU A 44 -4.80 11.08 2.27
N ILE A 45 -4.76 11.74 1.10
CA ILE A 45 -4.27 13.13 0.95
C ILE A 45 -4.90 14.09 1.98
N PRO A 46 -6.23 14.13 2.20
CA PRO A 46 -6.84 15.07 3.15
C PRO A 46 -6.28 14.95 4.58
N PHE A 47 -5.90 13.74 5.00
CA PHE A 47 -5.32 13.48 6.31
C PHE A 47 -3.89 14.04 6.44
N THR A 48 -3.20 14.25 5.32
CA THR A 48 -1.83 14.79 5.33
C THR A 48 -1.74 16.29 5.53
N PHE A 49 -2.84 17.04 5.35
CA PHE A 49 -2.83 18.50 5.48
C PHE A 49 -2.56 19.00 6.90
N GLN A 50 -2.77 18.15 7.91
CA GLN A 50 -2.47 18.45 9.31
C GLN A 50 -1.11 17.92 9.77
N LEU A 51 -0.40 17.20 8.90
CA LEU A 51 0.88 16.56 9.21
C LEU A 51 2.06 17.42 8.73
N ALA A 52 3.21 17.26 9.37
CA ALA A 52 4.44 17.80 8.83
C ALA A 52 4.75 17.14 7.47
N PRO A 53 5.45 17.82 6.53
CA PRO A 53 5.72 17.28 5.21
C PRO A 53 6.36 15.88 5.23
N ALA A 54 7.32 15.63 6.12
CA ALA A 54 7.95 14.31 6.27
C ALA A 54 6.94 13.23 6.67
N GLN A 55 6.06 13.51 7.63
CA GLN A 55 5.03 12.59 8.10
C GLN A 55 4.00 12.27 7.01
N GLY A 56 3.56 13.29 6.27
CA GLY A 56 2.64 13.11 5.15
C GLY A 56 3.25 12.21 4.07
N LEU A 57 4.51 12.44 3.70
CA LEU A 57 5.21 11.62 2.72
C LEU A 57 5.43 10.18 3.20
N ILE A 58 5.75 9.98 4.48
CA ILE A 58 5.87 8.64 5.09
C ILE A 58 4.54 7.90 4.98
N LEU A 59 3.43 8.53 5.38
CA LEU A 59 2.11 7.92 5.34
C LEU A 59 1.68 7.55 3.91
N LEU A 60 1.78 8.50 2.97
CA LEU A 60 1.37 8.27 1.57
C LEU A 60 2.27 7.26 0.87
N GLY A 61 3.59 7.30 1.10
CA GLY A 61 4.54 6.36 0.52
C GLY A 61 4.34 4.94 1.04
N ALA A 62 4.12 4.80 2.35
CA ALA A 62 3.79 3.52 2.98
C ALA A 62 2.49 2.95 2.41
N ALA A 63 1.43 3.76 2.37
CA ALA A 63 0.13 3.34 1.86
C ALA A 63 0.17 2.97 0.38
N TYR A 64 0.86 3.74 -0.47
CA TYR A 64 1.00 3.43 -1.89
C TYR A 64 1.66 2.05 -2.08
N THR A 65 2.83 1.87 -1.48
CA THR A 65 3.64 0.65 -1.66
C THR A 65 2.91 -0.59 -1.14
N SER A 66 2.28 -0.47 0.02
CA SER A 66 1.48 -1.55 0.61
C SER A 66 0.19 -1.84 -0.15
N THR A 67 -0.48 -0.83 -0.72
CA THR A 67 -1.68 -1.04 -1.56
C THR A 67 -1.32 -1.78 -2.85
N VAL A 68 -0.17 -1.49 -3.45
CA VAL A 68 0.34 -2.24 -4.61
C VAL A 68 0.50 -3.72 -4.26
N ALA A 69 1.16 -4.01 -3.14
CA ALA A 69 1.35 -5.38 -2.67
C ALA A 69 0.02 -6.07 -2.29
N GLY A 70 -0.86 -5.38 -1.55
CA GLY A 70 -2.16 -5.90 -1.14
C GLY A 70 -3.10 -6.19 -2.32
N GLY A 71 -2.97 -5.44 -3.41
CA GLY A 71 -3.72 -5.66 -4.65
C GLY A 71 -3.49 -7.02 -5.31
N ALA A 72 -2.40 -7.71 -4.98
CA ALA A 72 -2.18 -9.09 -5.41
C ALA A 72 -3.15 -10.05 -4.71
N VAL A 73 -3.54 -9.80 -3.45
CA VAL A 73 -4.42 -10.68 -2.68
C VAL A 73 -5.80 -10.79 -3.33
N SER A 74 -6.42 -9.67 -3.70
CA SER A 74 -7.71 -9.66 -4.39
C SER A 74 -7.62 -10.26 -5.80
N ALA A 75 -6.53 -10.01 -6.52
CA ALA A 75 -6.25 -10.60 -7.82
C ALA A 75 -6.16 -12.14 -7.76
N ILE A 76 -5.39 -12.66 -6.80
CA ILE A 76 -5.13 -14.10 -6.61
C ILE A 76 -6.38 -14.81 -6.12
N LEU A 77 -6.96 -14.36 -5.00
CA LEU A 77 -8.02 -15.11 -4.32
C LEU A 77 -9.39 -14.93 -4.97
N LEU A 78 -9.69 -13.72 -5.47
CA LEU A 78 -11.05 -13.36 -5.92
C LEU A 78 -11.17 -13.22 -7.43
N LYS A 79 -10.07 -13.32 -8.18
CA LYS A 79 -10.00 -13.06 -9.63
C LYS A 79 -10.45 -11.65 -10.04
N ILE A 80 -10.43 -10.69 -9.11
CA ILE A 80 -10.83 -9.29 -9.34
C ILE A 80 -9.63 -8.40 -8.99
N PRO A 81 -8.86 -7.91 -9.97
CA PRO A 81 -7.65 -7.14 -9.70
C PRO A 81 -7.97 -5.79 -9.05
N GLY A 82 -7.16 -5.39 -8.06
CA GLY A 82 -7.21 -4.05 -7.47
C GLY A 82 -6.68 -2.93 -8.40
N ALA A 83 -5.77 -3.26 -9.32
CA ALA A 83 -5.19 -2.31 -10.27
C ALA A 83 -4.91 -2.97 -11.64
N PRO A 84 -4.84 -2.19 -12.74
CA PRO A 84 -4.52 -2.72 -14.07
C PRO A 84 -3.19 -3.50 -14.12
N ALA A 85 -2.20 -3.09 -13.33
CA ALA A 85 -0.90 -3.77 -13.24
C ALA A 85 -1.01 -5.21 -12.70
N ASN A 86 -2.07 -5.53 -11.97
CA ASN A 86 -2.26 -6.86 -11.35
C ASN A 86 -2.98 -7.84 -12.28
N ILE A 87 -3.27 -7.46 -13.53
CA ILE A 87 -3.99 -8.35 -14.46
C ILE A 87 -3.21 -9.65 -14.73
N ALA A 88 -1.89 -9.56 -14.88
CA ALA A 88 -1.03 -10.73 -15.03
C ALA A 88 -1.07 -11.61 -13.77
N THR A 89 -0.98 -10.99 -12.59
CA THR A 89 -1.10 -11.67 -11.28
C THR A 89 -2.44 -12.39 -11.13
N THR A 90 -3.53 -11.80 -11.63
CA THR A 90 -4.86 -12.44 -11.63
C THR A 90 -4.87 -13.72 -12.47
N LEU A 91 -4.22 -13.73 -13.64
CA LEU A 91 -4.23 -14.89 -14.54
C LEU A 91 -3.43 -16.04 -13.94
N ASP A 92 -2.19 -15.76 -13.53
CA ASP A 92 -1.27 -16.79 -13.04
C ASP A 92 -1.61 -17.19 -11.61
N GLY A 93 -1.74 -16.20 -10.72
CA GLY A 93 -1.96 -16.41 -9.30
C GLY A 93 -3.33 -17.01 -8.97
N HIS A 94 -4.41 -16.60 -9.67
CA HIS A 94 -5.72 -17.24 -9.45
C HIS A 94 -5.71 -18.70 -9.89
N ALA A 95 -5.05 -19.03 -10.99
CA ALA A 95 -4.91 -20.42 -11.45
C ALA A 95 -4.10 -21.27 -10.45
N MET A 96 -3.06 -20.71 -9.82
CA MET A 96 -2.31 -21.37 -8.75
C MET A 96 -3.16 -21.54 -7.48
N ALA A 97 -3.89 -20.50 -7.06
CA ALA A 97 -4.76 -20.56 -5.88
C ALA A 97 -5.87 -21.62 -6.02
N GLN A 98 -6.45 -21.79 -7.22
CA GLN A 98 -7.43 -22.85 -7.49
C GLN A 98 -6.85 -24.28 -7.33
N LYS A 99 -5.54 -24.44 -7.49
CA LYS A 99 -4.82 -25.70 -7.26
C LYS A 99 -4.35 -25.89 -5.82
N GLY A 100 -4.56 -24.89 -4.96
CA GLY A 100 -4.04 -24.88 -3.59
C GLY A 100 -2.57 -24.46 -3.48
N GLU A 101 -2.01 -23.82 -4.53
CA GLU A 101 -0.61 -23.37 -4.63
C GLU A 101 -0.47 -21.84 -4.47
N GLY A 102 -1.51 -21.16 -3.97
CA GLY A 102 -1.61 -19.70 -3.86
C GLY A 102 -0.89 -19.09 -2.66
#